data_AF-A0A1B6K735-F1
#
_entry.id   AF-A0A1B6K735-F1
#
_cell.length_a   1.000
_cell.length_b   1.000
_cell.length_c   1.000
_cell.angle_alpha   90.00
_cell.angle_beta   90.00
_cell.angle_gamma   90.00
#
_symmetry.space_group_name_H-M   'P 1'
#
loop_
_entity.id
_entity.type
_entity.pdbx_description
1 polymer ?
#
loop_
_entity_poly.entity_id
_entity_poly.type
_entity_poly.pdbx_seq_one_letter_code
_entity_poly.pdbx_strand_id
1 'polypeptide(L)'
;DVGTGSLGQGVSVAAGMAYVGKYFDKASYRVYVLVGDGESAEGSVWEALHFASHYQLTNLCVIFDINRLGQSEATSLQHDMDTYRKRLDAFGFNPIVIDGHDVEELAKAFHEASTVKTRPTAILAKTLKGKYFPGIEDMANWHGQALGDKATDVIKHLESMVKNKGKISLGPQEVIDDAPKIDITNVRLSSPPNYKLGDSIATRLAYGTALIKIAENNPRVIALDGDTKNSTFSCKIKEVSADRYIECYIAEQNLVGVAIGAACRDRTIAFASTFATFFTRAFDQIRMGAISQTNVNFVGSHCGVSIGEDGPSQMALEDLALFRSIPGSTVFYPADAVATERAVELAANTKGICFIRTSRPNTAVIYKNDEPFKVGGAKVVKLSAKDQVLLIGGGVTLYEALEAAEKLAAEGINCRVLDPFTIKPIDAANIIANAKQCGGRIITVEDHYPEGGLGEAVISAVAGERDIMVKKLAVPTVPRSGPPKVLLEMFGISAKNIIAAVKEIINK
;
A
#
# COMPACT_ATOMS: atom_id res chain seq x y z
N ASP A 1 6.87 -15.44 5.17
CA ASP A 1 6.25 -14.65 4.10
C ASP A 1 5.45 -13.48 4.66
N VAL A 2 4.35 -13.69 5.40
CA VAL A 2 3.51 -12.59 5.94
C VAL A 2 2.95 -12.87 7.34
N GLY A 3 2.56 -11.81 8.06
CA GLY A 3 1.71 -11.90 9.26
C GLY A 3 0.22 -11.81 8.91
N THR A 4 -0.62 -12.62 9.54
CA THR A 4 -2.05 -12.79 9.18
C THR A 4 -3.00 -12.67 10.37
N GLY A 5 -2.59 -11.99 11.44
CA GLY A 5 -3.42 -11.83 12.64
C GLY A 5 -4.68 -10.97 12.41
N SER A 6 -4.68 -10.10 11.41
CA SER A 6 -5.92 -9.49 10.90
C SER A 6 -6.54 -10.42 9.87
N LEU A 7 -7.75 -10.89 10.17
CA LEU A 7 -8.44 -11.92 9.39
C LEU A 7 -8.79 -11.43 7.98
N GLY A 8 -8.95 -12.37 7.06
CA GLY A 8 -9.45 -12.11 5.70
C GLY A 8 -8.41 -11.63 4.70
N GLN A 9 -7.15 -11.48 5.13
CA GLN A 9 -6.06 -10.98 4.28
C GLN A 9 -5.22 -12.09 3.62
N GLY A 10 -5.17 -13.27 4.25
CA GLY A 10 -4.29 -14.36 3.82
C GLY A 10 -4.57 -14.85 2.40
N VAL A 11 -5.84 -14.84 1.97
CA VAL A 11 -6.24 -15.31 0.63
C VAL A 11 -5.73 -14.40 -0.48
N SER A 12 -5.77 -13.07 -0.31
CA SER A 12 -5.21 -12.11 -1.27
C SER A 12 -3.69 -12.28 -1.42
N VAL A 13 -2.98 -12.44 -0.30
CA VAL A 13 -1.54 -12.69 -0.31
C VAL A 13 -1.21 -14.00 -1.02
N ALA A 14 -1.94 -15.08 -0.69
CA ALA A 14 -1.78 -16.38 -1.33
C ALA A 14 -2.07 -16.31 -2.84
N ALA A 15 -3.07 -15.53 -3.26
CA ALA A 15 -3.37 -15.28 -4.66
C ALA A 15 -2.21 -14.54 -5.37
N GLY A 16 -1.57 -13.56 -4.73
CA GLY A 16 -0.37 -12.91 -5.25
C GLY A 16 0.81 -13.87 -5.43
N MET A 17 1.08 -14.72 -4.44
CA MET A 17 2.13 -15.75 -4.54
C MET A 17 1.84 -16.78 -5.64
N ALA A 18 0.57 -17.20 -5.76
CA ALA A 18 0.14 -18.16 -6.78
C ALA A 18 0.22 -17.56 -8.19
N TYR A 19 -0.15 -16.28 -8.33
CA TYR A 19 0.02 -15.52 -9.56
C TYR A 19 1.49 -15.49 -9.98
N VAL A 20 2.40 -15.12 -9.06
CA VAL A 20 3.85 -15.14 -9.33
C VAL A 20 4.32 -16.53 -9.72
N GLY A 21 3.91 -17.57 -9.01
CA GLY A 21 4.30 -18.94 -9.31
C GLY A 21 3.91 -19.39 -10.70
N LYS A 22 2.68 -19.05 -11.10
CA LYS A 22 2.11 -19.47 -12.37
C LYS A 22 2.64 -18.66 -13.55
N TYR A 23 2.68 -17.34 -13.43
CA TYR A 23 2.87 -16.44 -14.57
C TYR A 23 4.28 -15.86 -14.68
N PHE A 24 4.96 -15.65 -13.56
CA PHE A 24 6.31 -15.07 -13.53
C PHE A 24 7.38 -16.14 -13.38
N ASP A 25 7.35 -16.87 -12.27
CA ASP A 25 8.32 -17.93 -11.97
C ASP A 25 8.14 -19.13 -12.89
N LYS A 26 6.88 -19.42 -13.29
CA LYS A 26 6.51 -20.59 -14.09
C LYS A 26 7.03 -21.89 -13.47
N ALA A 27 6.96 -21.96 -12.14
CA ALA A 27 7.48 -23.02 -11.31
C ALA A 27 6.38 -23.98 -10.86
N SER A 28 6.75 -25.19 -10.43
CA SER A 28 5.78 -26.23 -10.06
C SER A 28 5.15 -26.05 -8.68
N TYR A 29 5.65 -25.09 -7.89
CA TYR A 29 5.15 -24.89 -6.53
C TYR A 29 3.66 -24.50 -6.50
N ARG A 30 2.99 -24.96 -5.44
CA ARG A 30 1.59 -24.66 -5.14
C ARG A 30 1.48 -23.79 -3.90
N VAL A 31 0.38 -23.06 -3.80
CA VAL A 31 0.07 -22.21 -2.66
C VAL A 31 -1.17 -22.76 -1.98
N TYR A 32 -1.06 -23.04 -0.68
CA TYR A 32 -2.16 -23.48 0.16
C TYR A 32 -2.41 -22.41 1.23
N VAL A 33 -3.67 -22.06 1.46
CA VAL A 33 -4.07 -21.09 2.47
C VAL A 33 -5.24 -21.64 3.29
N LEU A 34 -5.12 -21.62 4.61
CA LEU A 34 -6.17 -22.00 5.55
C LEU A 34 -6.93 -20.76 6.00
N VAL A 35 -8.25 -20.85 6.01
CA VAL A 35 -9.18 -19.75 6.31
C VAL A 35 -10.23 -20.25 7.28
N GLY A 36 -10.51 -19.48 8.34
CA GLY A 36 -11.63 -19.80 9.24
C GLY A 36 -12.98 -19.52 8.60
N ASP A 37 -14.03 -20.23 9.00
CA ASP A 37 -15.40 -19.91 8.60
C ASP A 37 -15.87 -18.52 9.04
N GLY A 38 -15.53 -18.11 10.26
CA GLY A 38 -15.80 -16.75 10.74
C GLY A 38 -15.01 -15.69 9.97
N GLU A 39 -13.77 -16.01 9.59
CA GLU A 39 -12.91 -15.17 8.75
C GLU A 39 -13.50 -14.98 7.34
N SER A 40 -14.19 -15.99 6.78
CA SER A 40 -14.80 -15.91 5.46
C SER A 40 -15.93 -14.87 5.34
N ALA A 41 -16.34 -14.24 6.44
CA ALA A 41 -17.25 -13.10 6.43
C ALA A 41 -16.59 -11.82 5.88
N GLU A 42 -15.25 -11.71 5.93
CA GLU A 42 -14.52 -10.54 5.45
C GLU A 42 -14.66 -10.38 3.93
N GLY A 43 -14.98 -9.15 3.49
CA GLY A 43 -15.18 -8.83 2.07
C GLY A 43 -13.92 -9.09 1.23
N SER A 44 -12.74 -8.88 1.80
CA SER A 44 -11.45 -9.10 1.13
C SER A 44 -11.22 -10.56 0.71
N VAL A 45 -11.81 -11.53 1.43
CA VAL A 45 -11.77 -12.94 1.02
C VAL A 45 -12.46 -13.11 -0.33
N TRP A 46 -13.62 -12.50 -0.51
CA TRP A 46 -14.41 -12.60 -1.74
C TRP A 46 -13.79 -11.84 -2.91
N GLU A 47 -13.18 -10.67 -2.64
CA GLU A 47 -12.34 -9.97 -3.62
C GLU A 47 -11.19 -10.88 -4.12
N ALA A 48 -10.53 -11.59 -3.21
CA ALA A 48 -9.43 -12.51 -3.54
C ALA A 48 -9.89 -13.75 -4.31
N LEU A 49 -11.06 -14.32 -3.96
CA LEU A 49 -11.65 -15.43 -4.70
C LEU A 49 -11.99 -15.01 -6.14
N HIS A 50 -12.60 -13.83 -6.32
CA HIS A 50 -12.84 -13.27 -7.65
C HIS A 50 -11.52 -13.16 -8.44
N PHE A 51 -10.48 -12.59 -7.85
CA PHE A 51 -9.18 -12.44 -8.49
C PHE A 51 -8.59 -13.80 -8.89
N ALA A 52 -8.61 -14.78 -7.99
CA ALA A 52 -8.04 -16.09 -8.21
C ALA A 52 -8.75 -16.87 -9.34
N SER A 53 -10.07 -16.77 -9.44
CA SER A 53 -10.81 -17.42 -10.53
C SER A 53 -10.64 -16.69 -11.85
N HIS A 54 -10.66 -15.34 -11.84
CA HIS A 54 -10.39 -14.52 -13.02
C HIS A 54 -9.04 -14.86 -13.66
N TYR A 55 -7.99 -14.95 -12.83
CA TYR A 55 -6.64 -15.34 -13.27
C TYR A 55 -6.40 -16.86 -13.28
N GLN A 56 -7.45 -17.67 -13.14
CA GLN A 56 -7.39 -19.13 -13.22
C GLN A 56 -6.25 -19.73 -12.39
N LEU A 57 -6.04 -19.30 -11.15
CA LEU A 57 -4.90 -19.69 -10.31
C LEU A 57 -4.99 -21.15 -9.86
N THR A 58 -4.75 -22.10 -10.76
CA THR A 58 -4.89 -23.55 -10.56
C THR A 58 -3.82 -24.16 -9.66
N ASN A 59 -2.79 -23.38 -9.34
CA ASN A 59 -1.79 -23.68 -8.32
C ASN A 59 -2.19 -23.16 -6.92
N LEU A 60 -3.35 -22.51 -6.76
CA LEU A 60 -3.90 -22.08 -5.48
C LEU A 60 -4.95 -23.09 -4.96
N CYS A 61 -4.84 -23.42 -3.67
CA CYS A 61 -5.84 -24.16 -2.93
C CYS A 61 -6.19 -23.44 -1.62
N VAL A 62 -7.48 -23.11 -1.47
CA VAL A 62 -8.01 -22.46 -0.26
C VAL A 62 -8.71 -23.53 0.59
N ILE A 63 -8.34 -23.67 1.85
CA ILE A 63 -8.97 -24.60 2.79
C ILE A 63 -9.81 -23.76 3.74
N PHE A 64 -11.11 -24.02 3.79
CA PHE A 64 -12.00 -23.41 4.77
C PHE A 64 -12.22 -24.39 5.92
N ASP A 65 -11.81 -23.99 7.12
CA ASP A 65 -12.10 -24.68 8.38
C ASP A 65 -13.51 -24.30 8.86
N ILE A 66 -14.51 -25.10 8.47
CA ILE A 66 -15.91 -24.87 8.83
C ILE A 66 -16.22 -25.53 10.17
N ASN A 67 -15.72 -24.88 11.23
CA ASN A 67 -15.82 -25.37 12.60
C ASN A 67 -17.06 -24.87 13.37
N ARG A 68 -17.97 -24.16 12.69
CA ARG A 68 -19.26 -23.64 13.15
C ARG A 68 -19.19 -22.42 14.06
N LEU A 69 -18.04 -22.09 14.64
CA LEU A 69 -17.93 -21.17 15.76
C LEU A 69 -16.90 -20.06 15.52
N GLY A 70 -17.37 -18.81 15.57
CA GLY A 70 -16.52 -17.63 15.59
C GLY A 70 -15.88 -17.39 16.95
N GLN A 71 -15.59 -16.13 17.25
CA GLN A 71 -15.05 -15.74 18.55
C GLN A 71 -16.11 -15.71 19.65
N SER A 72 -17.24 -15.05 19.41
CA SER A 72 -18.29 -14.79 20.40
C SER A 72 -19.52 -15.68 20.26
N GLU A 73 -19.76 -16.24 19.08
CA GLU A 73 -20.99 -16.96 18.76
C GLU A 73 -20.78 -17.92 17.58
N ALA A 74 -21.84 -18.62 17.20
CA ALA A 74 -21.83 -19.45 16.00
C ALA A 74 -21.71 -18.59 14.73
N THR A 75 -20.99 -19.08 13.73
CA THR A 75 -20.84 -18.38 12.45
C THR A 75 -22.18 -18.33 11.71
N SER A 76 -22.35 -17.34 10.83
CA SER A 76 -23.64 -17.06 10.18
C SER A 76 -24.21 -18.22 9.36
N LEU A 77 -23.35 -19.09 8.84
CA LEU A 77 -23.75 -20.28 8.10
C LEU A 77 -23.59 -21.57 8.91
N GLN A 78 -22.95 -21.54 10.08
CA GLN A 78 -22.71 -22.73 10.91
C GLN A 78 -22.14 -23.89 10.06
N HIS A 79 -22.86 -25.02 9.98
CA HIS A 79 -22.53 -26.17 9.13
C HIS A 79 -23.42 -26.30 7.89
N ASP A 80 -23.98 -25.19 7.38
CA ASP A 80 -24.62 -25.15 6.06
C ASP A 80 -23.54 -25.23 4.94
N MET A 81 -22.99 -26.44 4.79
CA MET A 81 -21.94 -26.75 3.83
C MET A 81 -22.39 -26.50 2.39
N ASP A 82 -23.68 -26.64 2.11
CA ASP A 82 -24.24 -26.44 0.78
C ASP A 82 -24.19 -24.97 0.36
N THR A 83 -24.50 -24.05 1.27
CA THR A 83 -24.39 -22.61 0.98
C THR A 83 -22.92 -22.20 0.77
N TYR A 84 -22.00 -22.69 1.60
CA TYR A 84 -20.56 -22.48 1.36
C TYR A 84 -20.11 -23.01 -0.01
N ARG A 85 -20.51 -24.24 -0.36
CA ARG A 85 -20.21 -24.87 -1.65
C ARG A 85 -20.75 -24.05 -2.82
N LYS A 86 -22.01 -23.63 -2.76
CA LYS A 86 -22.66 -22.82 -3.81
C LYS A 86 -21.96 -21.48 -4.00
N ARG A 87 -21.55 -20.81 -2.92
CA ARG A 87 -20.80 -19.55 -3.01
C ARG A 87 -19.47 -19.75 -3.74
N LEU A 88 -18.69 -20.75 -3.37
CA LEU A 88 -17.39 -21.01 -4.00
C LEU A 88 -17.52 -21.42 -5.47
N ASP A 89 -18.50 -22.26 -5.79
CA ASP A 89 -18.80 -22.62 -7.19
C ASP A 89 -19.18 -21.37 -8.01
N ALA A 90 -20.04 -20.50 -7.46
CA ALA A 90 -20.44 -19.25 -8.10
C ALA A 90 -19.27 -18.26 -8.30
N PHE A 91 -18.27 -18.29 -7.41
CA PHE A 91 -17.03 -17.52 -7.57
C PHE A 91 -15.99 -18.22 -8.47
N GLY A 92 -16.34 -19.35 -9.11
CA GLY A 92 -15.54 -20.01 -10.12
C GLY A 92 -14.50 -21.01 -9.59
N PHE A 93 -14.63 -21.47 -8.35
CA PHE A 93 -13.73 -22.47 -7.76
C PHE A 93 -14.20 -23.90 -8.03
N ASN A 94 -13.30 -24.88 -7.83
CA ASN A 94 -13.66 -26.28 -7.61
C ASN A 94 -13.89 -26.52 -6.11
N PRO A 95 -15.15 -26.53 -5.61
CA PRO A 95 -15.40 -26.81 -4.20
C PRO A 95 -15.42 -28.32 -3.92
N ILE A 96 -14.65 -28.76 -2.93
CA ILE A 96 -14.62 -30.14 -2.45
C ILE A 96 -15.08 -30.14 -1.00
N VAL A 97 -16.24 -30.74 -0.71
CA VAL A 97 -16.76 -30.86 0.66
C VAL A 97 -16.27 -32.17 1.26
N ILE A 98 -15.69 -32.11 2.46
CA ILE A 98 -15.13 -33.28 3.17
C ILE A 98 -15.50 -33.24 4.66
N ASP A 99 -15.38 -34.39 5.32
CA ASP A 99 -15.14 -34.43 6.77
C ASP A 99 -13.70 -33.96 7.04
N GLY A 100 -13.56 -32.82 7.70
CA GLY A 100 -12.26 -32.25 8.03
C GLY A 100 -11.48 -33.03 9.09
N HIS A 101 -12.08 -34.04 9.71
CA HIS A 101 -11.42 -34.96 10.66
C HIS A 101 -11.07 -36.31 10.03
N ASP A 102 -11.39 -36.53 8.76
CA ASP A 102 -10.99 -37.71 8.00
C ASP A 102 -9.72 -37.41 7.18
N VAL A 103 -8.62 -38.04 7.56
CA VAL A 103 -7.31 -37.85 6.92
C VAL A 103 -7.27 -38.46 5.51
N GLU A 104 -8.06 -39.50 5.23
CA GLU A 104 -8.15 -40.08 3.89
C GLU A 104 -8.91 -39.15 2.94
N GLU A 105 -10.00 -38.54 3.40
CA GLU A 105 -10.73 -37.53 2.62
C GLU A 105 -9.86 -36.28 2.36
N LEU A 106 -9.12 -35.81 3.37
CA LEU A 106 -8.16 -34.72 3.21
C LEU A 106 -7.09 -35.04 2.16
N ALA A 107 -6.46 -36.22 2.24
CA ALA A 107 -5.44 -36.65 1.29
C ALA A 107 -5.98 -36.73 -0.15
N LYS A 108 -7.19 -37.28 -0.32
CA LYS A 108 -7.88 -37.34 -1.61
C LYS A 108 -8.20 -35.94 -2.14
N ALA A 109 -8.70 -35.04 -1.30
CA ALA A 109 -9.05 -33.67 -1.68
C ALA A 109 -7.80 -32.86 -2.11
N PHE A 110 -6.68 -32.99 -1.39
CA PHE A 110 -5.43 -32.35 -1.79
C PHE A 110 -4.84 -32.93 -3.07
N HIS A 111 -4.98 -34.25 -3.27
CA HIS A 111 -4.60 -34.88 -4.54
C HIS A 111 -5.45 -34.33 -5.70
N GLU A 112 -6.77 -34.28 -5.55
CA GLU A 112 -7.66 -33.66 -6.54
C GLU A 112 -7.31 -32.20 -6.81
N ALA A 113 -7.10 -31.39 -5.77
CA ALA A 113 -6.69 -30.00 -5.90
C ALA A 113 -5.39 -29.85 -6.73
N SER A 114 -4.48 -30.82 -6.62
CA SER A 114 -3.21 -30.85 -7.36
C SER A 114 -3.37 -31.23 -8.83
N THR A 115 -4.41 -31.98 -9.19
CA THR A 115 -4.65 -32.48 -10.55
C THR A 115 -5.62 -31.62 -11.35
N VAL A 116 -6.51 -30.85 -10.68
CA VAL A 116 -7.40 -29.89 -11.35
C VAL A 116 -6.57 -28.72 -11.93
N LYS A 117 -6.63 -28.55 -13.26
CA LYS A 117 -5.90 -27.51 -14.01
C LYS A 117 -6.77 -26.45 -14.68
N THR A 118 -8.08 -26.48 -14.47
CA THR A 118 -9.04 -25.58 -15.14
C THR A 118 -9.47 -24.39 -14.29
N ARG A 119 -9.49 -24.53 -12.95
CA ARG A 119 -9.90 -23.50 -11.99
C ARG A 119 -9.18 -23.67 -10.64
N PRO A 120 -9.07 -22.62 -9.79
CA PRO A 120 -8.56 -22.78 -8.42
C PRO A 120 -9.46 -23.73 -7.60
N THR A 121 -8.90 -24.37 -6.58
CA THR A 121 -9.64 -25.34 -5.74
C THR A 121 -9.91 -24.77 -4.35
N ALA A 122 -11.10 -25.05 -3.81
CA ALA A 122 -11.44 -24.76 -2.44
C ALA A 122 -11.88 -26.05 -1.72
N ILE A 123 -11.26 -26.37 -0.60
CA ILE A 123 -11.63 -27.50 0.25
C ILE A 123 -12.49 -26.95 1.39
N LEU A 124 -13.72 -27.43 1.49
CA LEU A 124 -14.67 -27.14 2.55
C LEU A 124 -14.61 -28.26 3.59
N ALA A 125 -13.77 -28.08 4.60
CA ALA A 125 -13.59 -29.05 5.67
C ALA A 125 -14.64 -28.81 6.75
N LYS A 126 -15.64 -29.70 6.86
CA LYS A 126 -16.58 -29.66 7.99
C LYS A 126 -15.85 -30.16 9.23
N THR A 127 -15.66 -29.29 10.21
CA THR A 127 -14.91 -29.60 11.44
C THR A 127 -15.72 -29.24 12.69
N LEU A 128 -15.11 -29.44 13.86
CA LEU A 128 -15.68 -29.08 15.16
C LEU A 128 -14.59 -28.38 15.95
N LYS A 129 -14.90 -27.19 16.46
CA LYS A 129 -13.93 -26.41 17.25
C LYS A 129 -13.61 -27.16 18.55
N GLY A 130 -12.33 -27.30 18.86
CA GLY A 130 -11.89 -28.10 20.01
C GLY A 130 -12.13 -29.60 19.85
N LYS A 131 -12.04 -30.14 18.62
CA LYS A 131 -12.22 -31.57 18.35
C LYS A 131 -11.38 -32.44 19.30
N TYR A 132 -12.02 -33.48 19.83
CA TYR A 132 -11.50 -34.43 20.82
C TYR A 132 -11.13 -33.81 22.18
N PHE A 133 -11.56 -32.59 22.49
CA PHE A 133 -11.35 -32.01 23.83
C PHE A 133 -12.60 -32.26 24.67
N PRO A 134 -12.58 -33.18 25.66
CA PRO A 134 -13.78 -33.56 26.40
C PRO A 134 -14.42 -32.35 27.10
N GLY A 135 -15.72 -32.15 26.87
CA GLY A 135 -16.48 -31.02 27.44
C GLY A 135 -16.15 -29.65 26.84
N ILE A 136 -15.39 -29.60 25.74
CA ILE A 136 -15.02 -28.38 25.00
C ILE A 136 -15.38 -28.49 23.52
N GLU A 137 -15.31 -29.69 22.92
CA GLU A 137 -15.68 -29.91 21.52
C GLU A 137 -17.05 -29.30 21.19
N ASP A 138 -17.08 -28.48 20.14
CA ASP A 138 -18.27 -27.79 19.63
C ASP A 138 -18.93 -26.82 20.64
N MET A 139 -18.23 -26.43 21.70
CA MET A 139 -18.73 -25.49 22.70
C MET A 139 -18.32 -24.05 22.40
N ALA A 140 -19.28 -23.12 22.52
CA ALA A 140 -19.03 -21.68 22.47
C ALA A 140 -18.18 -21.22 23.66
N ASN A 141 -17.66 -19.98 23.58
CA ASN A 141 -16.88 -19.33 24.64
C ASN A 141 -15.54 -19.97 24.99
N TRP A 142 -14.96 -20.82 24.12
CA TRP A 142 -13.60 -21.36 24.27
C TRP A 142 -12.57 -20.75 23.31
N HIS A 143 -13.00 -19.84 22.42
CA HIS A 143 -12.07 -19.18 21.52
C HIS A 143 -11.09 -18.27 22.28
N GLY A 144 -9.79 -18.40 21.97
CA GLY A 144 -8.74 -17.60 22.60
C GLY A 144 -8.45 -17.94 24.07
N GLN A 145 -9.07 -18.98 24.63
CA GLN A 145 -8.86 -19.38 26.02
C GLN A 145 -7.86 -20.53 26.13
N ALA A 146 -6.86 -20.36 27.00
CA ALA A 146 -5.99 -21.46 27.39
C ALA A 146 -6.76 -22.50 28.21
N LEU A 147 -6.39 -23.78 28.09
CA LEU A 147 -7.09 -24.89 28.75
C LEU A 147 -6.98 -24.85 30.29
N GLY A 148 -5.95 -24.20 30.84
CA GLY A 148 -5.70 -24.16 32.27
C GLY A 148 -5.70 -25.56 32.90
N ASP A 149 -6.43 -25.72 33.99
CA ASP A 149 -6.53 -26.98 34.75
C ASP A 149 -7.10 -28.16 33.95
N LYS A 150 -7.81 -27.90 32.83
CA LYS A 150 -8.36 -28.96 31.96
C LYS A 150 -7.32 -29.60 31.06
N ALA A 151 -6.12 -29.01 30.93
CA ALA A 151 -5.10 -29.46 29.99
C ALA A 151 -4.68 -30.92 30.23
N THR A 152 -4.49 -31.31 31.49
CA THR A 152 -4.04 -32.67 31.85
C THR A 152 -5.01 -33.74 31.38
N ASP A 153 -6.32 -33.54 31.59
CA ASP A 153 -7.34 -34.51 31.19
C ASP A 153 -7.50 -34.58 29.68
N VAL A 154 -7.43 -33.43 28.99
CA VAL A 154 -7.44 -33.36 27.52
C VAL A 154 -6.25 -34.11 26.94
N ILE A 155 -5.03 -33.87 27.43
CA ILE A 155 -3.82 -34.55 26.95
C ILE A 155 -3.94 -36.06 27.16
N LYS A 156 -4.34 -36.50 28.36
CA LYS A 156 -4.54 -37.92 28.67
C LYS A 156 -5.57 -38.58 27.74
N HIS A 157 -6.65 -37.87 27.42
CA HIS A 157 -7.65 -38.36 26.46
C HIS A 157 -7.05 -38.53 25.06
N LEU A 158 -6.35 -37.51 24.54
CA LEU A 158 -5.72 -37.57 23.21
C LEU A 158 -4.67 -38.69 23.12
N GLU A 159 -3.82 -38.84 24.13
CA GLU A 159 -2.82 -39.91 24.20
C GLU A 159 -3.43 -41.31 24.19
N SER A 160 -4.61 -41.48 24.80
CA SER A 160 -5.34 -42.74 24.80
C SER A 160 -5.84 -43.14 23.40
N MET A 161 -6.02 -42.17 22.50
CA MET A 161 -6.45 -42.40 21.12
C MET A 161 -5.30 -42.78 20.19
N VAL A 162 -4.05 -42.52 20.58
CA VAL A 162 -2.87 -42.81 19.76
C VAL A 162 -2.62 -44.32 19.71
N LYS A 163 -2.95 -44.94 18.57
CA LYS A 163 -2.75 -46.38 18.34
C LYS A 163 -1.29 -46.76 18.10
N ASN A 164 -0.55 -45.97 17.31
CA ASN A 164 0.85 -46.21 17.02
C ASN A 164 1.73 -45.19 17.77
N LYS A 165 2.42 -45.66 18.82
CA LYS A 165 3.33 -44.85 19.65
C LYS A 165 4.77 -44.85 19.12
N GLY A 166 5.05 -45.59 18.04
CA GLY A 166 6.35 -45.64 17.39
C GLY A 166 6.61 -44.42 16.51
N LYS A 167 7.82 -44.34 15.95
CA LYS A 167 8.19 -43.27 15.01
C LYS A 167 7.37 -43.43 13.71
N ILE A 168 6.64 -42.39 13.33
CA ILE A 168 5.96 -42.32 12.04
C ILE A 168 7.03 -42.08 10.95
N SER A 169 7.06 -42.92 9.92
CA SER A 169 7.92 -42.77 8.74
C SER A 169 7.17 -42.10 7.59
N LEU A 170 6.64 -40.90 7.84
CA LEU A 170 6.10 -40.04 6.79
C LEU A 170 7.07 -38.87 6.63
N GLY A 171 7.66 -38.75 5.45
CA GLY A 171 8.47 -37.60 5.06
C GLY A 171 7.69 -36.74 4.07
N PRO A 172 7.88 -35.41 4.07
CA PRO A 172 7.40 -34.59 2.97
C PRO A 172 8.05 -35.07 1.66
N GLN A 173 7.34 -34.92 0.54
CA GLN A 173 7.95 -35.12 -0.76
C GLN A 173 9.13 -34.16 -0.93
N GLU A 174 10.15 -34.58 -1.68
CA GLU A 174 11.27 -33.70 -2.02
C GLU A 174 10.77 -32.46 -2.77
N VAL A 175 11.31 -31.30 -2.40
CA VAL A 175 10.99 -30.04 -3.06
C VAL A 175 11.63 -30.04 -4.44
N ILE A 176 10.83 -29.82 -5.48
CA ILE A 176 11.32 -29.57 -6.82
C ILE A 176 11.83 -28.12 -6.87
N ASP A 177 13.14 -27.94 -7.03
CA ASP A 177 13.78 -26.61 -7.15
C ASP A 177 13.82 -26.16 -8.62
N ASP A 178 12.65 -25.81 -9.16
CA ASP A 178 12.47 -25.33 -10.54
C ASP A 178 12.15 -23.84 -10.64
N ALA A 179 12.14 -23.11 -9.52
CA ALA A 179 11.95 -21.67 -9.53
C ALA A 179 13.20 -20.97 -10.08
N PRO A 180 13.05 -19.97 -10.98
CA PRO A 180 14.18 -19.32 -11.59
C PRO A 180 14.95 -18.50 -10.55
N LYS A 181 16.28 -18.49 -10.69
CA LYS A 181 17.15 -17.55 -9.96
C LYS A 181 16.88 -16.14 -10.47
N ILE A 182 16.77 -15.18 -9.55
CA ILE A 182 16.47 -13.78 -9.86
C ILE A 182 17.64 -12.89 -9.43
N ASP A 183 17.94 -11.88 -10.25
CA ASP A 183 18.87 -10.83 -9.89
C ASP A 183 18.16 -9.80 -9.00
N ILE A 184 18.67 -9.61 -7.79
CA ILE A 184 18.12 -8.66 -6.81
C ILE A 184 18.85 -7.32 -6.81
N THR A 185 19.79 -7.12 -7.73
CA THR A 185 20.62 -5.92 -7.82
C THR A 185 20.20 -5.01 -8.98
N ASN A 186 20.86 -3.86 -9.12
CA ASN A 186 20.82 -3.00 -10.30
C ASN A 186 19.41 -2.49 -10.71
N VAL A 187 18.62 -2.05 -9.73
CA VAL A 187 17.34 -1.39 -9.99
C VAL A 187 17.60 0.10 -10.28
N ARG A 188 17.48 0.50 -11.54
CA ARG A 188 17.68 1.87 -12.02
C ARG A 188 16.81 2.15 -13.24
N LEU A 189 16.59 3.42 -13.55
CA LEU A 189 15.93 3.82 -14.80
C LEU A 189 16.78 3.39 -16.00
N SER A 190 16.13 2.97 -17.10
CA SER A 190 16.79 2.65 -18.39
C SER A 190 17.48 3.87 -19.02
N SER A 191 16.98 5.06 -18.71
CA SER A 191 17.52 6.35 -19.14
C SER A 191 17.25 7.41 -18.07
N PRO A 192 18.07 8.47 -17.97
CA PRO A 192 17.76 9.57 -17.06
C PRO A 192 16.44 10.27 -17.42
N PRO A 193 15.89 11.11 -16.52
CA PRO A 193 14.84 12.05 -16.87
C PRO A 193 15.20 12.85 -18.13
N ASN A 194 14.21 13.19 -18.95
CA ASN A 194 14.45 13.93 -20.20
C ASN A 194 13.32 14.94 -20.44
N TYR A 195 13.23 15.90 -19.54
CA TYR A 195 12.24 16.99 -19.58
C TYR A 195 12.93 18.33 -19.87
N LYS A 196 12.19 19.29 -20.41
CA LYS A 196 12.67 20.68 -20.53
C LYS A 196 12.14 21.47 -19.34
N LEU A 197 12.98 22.36 -18.79
CA LEU A 197 12.55 23.29 -17.76
C LEU A 197 11.37 24.13 -18.27
N GLY A 198 10.31 24.22 -17.47
CA GLY A 198 9.07 24.91 -17.82
C GLY A 198 8.03 24.04 -18.53
N ASP A 199 8.35 22.81 -18.97
CA ASP A 199 7.35 21.89 -19.51
C ASP A 199 6.24 21.63 -18.49
N SER A 200 4.99 21.58 -18.94
CA SER A 200 3.82 21.41 -18.07
C SER A 200 3.36 19.96 -18.06
N ILE A 201 3.69 19.22 -16.99
CA ILE A 201 3.49 17.77 -16.90
C ILE A 201 2.90 17.41 -15.54
N ALA A 202 1.85 16.61 -15.49
CA ALA A 202 1.32 16.10 -14.22
C ALA A 202 2.23 15.01 -13.65
N THR A 203 2.46 15.02 -12.33
CA THR A 203 3.30 14.01 -11.67
C THR A 203 2.74 12.60 -11.81
N ARG A 204 1.41 12.42 -11.86
CA ARG A 204 0.80 11.11 -12.16
C ARG A 204 1.18 10.57 -13.56
N LEU A 205 1.34 11.43 -14.55
CA LEU A 205 1.80 11.03 -15.89
C LEU A 205 3.29 10.69 -15.86
N ALA A 206 4.09 11.49 -15.15
CA ALA A 206 5.51 11.23 -14.97
C ALA A 206 5.77 9.90 -14.24
N TYR A 207 4.91 9.49 -13.30
CA TYR A 207 4.94 8.16 -12.69
C TYR A 207 4.83 7.05 -13.75
N GLY A 208 3.83 7.10 -14.64
CA GLY A 208 3.69 6.12 -15.71
C GLY A 208 4.92 6.06 -16.64
N THR A 209 5.52 7.22 -16.94
CA THR A 209 6.78 7.31 -17.70
C THR A 209 7.96 6.67 -16.97
N ALA A 210 8.11 6.94 -15.67
CA ALA A 210 9.15 6.34 -14.82
C ALA A 210 9.00 4.82 -14.73
N LEU A 211 7.75 4.35 -14.63
CA LEU A 211 7.41 2.93 -14.52
C LEU A 211 7.84 2.14 -15.76
N ILE A 212 7.69 2.72 -16.96
CA ILE A 212 8.24 2.15 -18.19
C ILE A 212 9.77 2.03 -18.06
N LYS A 213 10.45 3.15 -17.77
CA LYS A 213 11.92 3.19 -17.76
C LYS A 213 12.55 2.23 -16.77
N ILE A 214 11.99 2.12 -15.56
CA ILE A 214 12.52 1.19 -14.55
C ILE A 214 12.26 -0.26 -14.93
N ALA A 215 11.11 -0.54 -15.55
CA ALA A 215 10.74 -1.88 -15.98
C ALA A 215 11.54 -2.33 -17.23
N GLU A 216 11.92 -1.44 -18.14
CA GLU A 216 12.81 -1.77 -19.27
C GLU A 216 14.17 -2.31 -18.79
N ASN A 217 14.69 -1.78 -17.69
CA ASN A 217 15.99 -2.18 -17.16
C ASN A 217 15.90 -3.30 -16.11
N ASN A 218 14.72 -3.58 -15.54
CA ASN A 218 14.56 -4.63 -14.53
C ASN A 218 13.30 -5.50 -14.74
N PRO A 219 13.45 -6.83 -14.98
CA PRO A 219 12.33 -7.72 -15.26
C PRO A 219 11.44 -7.99 -14.04
N ARG A 220 11.90 -7.70 -12.82
CA ARG A 220 11.13 -7.90 -11.58
C ARG A 220 10.06 -6.84 -11.36
N VAL A 221 10.14 -5.69 -12.04
CA VAL A 221 9.15 -4.61 -11.85
C VAL A 221 7.82 -5.01 -12.46
N ILE A 222 6.78 -4.97 -11.63
CA ILE A 222 5.39 -5.22 -12.02
C ILE A 222 4.51 -4.06 -11.55
N ALA A 223 3.41 -3.82 -12.27
CA ALA A 223 2.39 -2.85 -11.89
C ALA A 223 1.09 -3.56 -11.55
N LEU A 224 0.43 -3.09 -10.49
CA LEU A 224 -0.91 -3.51 -10.12
C LEU A 224 -1.78 -2.26 -9.99
N ASP A 225 -3.03 -2.32 -10.44
CA ASP A 225 -3.96 -1.19 -10.35
C ASP A 225 -5.39 -1.65 -10.10
N GLY A 226 -6.18 -0.82 -9.41
CA GLY A 226 -7.57 -1.09 -9.11
C GLY A 226 -8.55 -0.38 -10.04
N ASP A 227 -8.57 -0.77 -11.33
CA ASP A 227 -9.37 -0.15 -12.41
C ASP A 227 -9.26 1.38 -12.58
N THR A 228 -8.13 1.97 -12.19
CA THR A 228 -7.83 3.40 -12.34
C THR A 228 -6.62 3.66 -13.24
N LYS A 229 -6.13 2.64 -13.95
CA LYS A 229 -4.91 2.63 -14.76
C LYS A 229 -4.76 3.77 -15.77
N ASN A 230 -5.86 4.24 -16.34
CA ASN A 230 -5.90 5.36 -17.29
C ASN A 230 -5.76 6.72 -16.59
N SER A 231 -6.06 6.77 -15.29
CA SER A 231 -6.01 7.95 -14.44
C SER A 231 -4.70 8.03 -13.65
N THR A 232 -4.18 6.90 -13.17
CA THR A 232 -2.86 6.76 -12.53
C THR A 232 -1.72 6.71 -13.55
N PHE A 233 -2.03 6.38 -14.80
CA PHE A 233 -1.08 6.07 -15.87
C PHE A 233 -0.23 4.80 -15.65
N SER A 234 -0.62 3.92 -14.71
CA SER A 234 0.06 2.64 -14.49
C SER A 234 -0.01 1.71 -15.72
N CYS A 235 -1.03 1.86 -16.58
CA CYS A 235 -1.16 1.08 -17.82
C CYS A 235 -0.01 1.26 -18.80
N LYS A 236 0.79 2.32 -18.65
CA LYS A 236 1.98 2.58 -19.47
C LYS A 236 3.00 1.44 -19.45
N ILE A 237 3.12 0.68 -18.35
CA ILE A 237 4.03 -0.47 -18.28
C ILE A 237 3.74 -1.53 -19.36
N LYS A 238 2.49 -1.57 -19.88
CA LYS A 238 2.10 -2.48 -20.97
C LYS A 238 2.83 -2.21 -22.27
N GLU A 239 3.37 -1.00 -22.45
CA GLU A 239 4.25 -0.66 -23.58
C GLU A 239 5.54 -1.49 -23.55
N VAL A 240 6.01 -1.89 -22.35
CA VAL A 240 7.19 -2.76 -22.21
C VAL A 240 6.79 -4.24 -22.23
N SER A 241 5.77 -4.61 -21.45
CA SER A 241 5.18 -5.95 -21.51
C SER A 241 3.82 -5.95 -20.82
N ALA A 242 2.79 -6.41 -21.54
CA ALA A 242 1.44 -6.57 -21.00
C ALA A 242 1.39 -7.56 -19.82
N ASP A 243 2.27 -8.56 -19.80
CA ASP A 243 2.35 -9.59 -18.76
C ASP A 243 2.86 -9.05 -17.42
N ARG A 244 3.43 -7.83 -17.41
CA ARG A 244 3.91 -7.15 -16.19
C ARG A 244 2.87 -6.23 -15.56
N TYR A 245 1.67 -6.21 -16.10
CA TYR A 245 0.54 -5.48 -15.55
C TYR A 245 -0.50 -6.46 -15.02
N ILE A 246 -0.94 -6.23 -13.77
CA ILE A 246 -1.99 -7.01 -13.10
C ILE A 246 -3.18 -6.08 -12.84
N GLU A 247 -4.35 -6.44 -13.38
CA GLU A 247 -5.60 -5.76 -13.09
C GLU A 247 -6.17 -6.34 -11.79
N CYS A 248 -6.36 -5.52 -10.78
CA CYS A 248 -6.96 -5.94 -9.52
C CYS A 248 -8.44 -5.54 -9.41
N TYR A 249 -8.98 -4.82 -10.40
CA TYR A 249 -10.35 -4.32 -10.40
C TYR A 249 -10.65 -3.39 -9.21
N ILE A 250 -11.91 -2.98 -9.03
CA ILE A 250 -12.33 -2.11 -7.91
C ILE A 250 -12.36 -2.93 -6.60
N ALA A 251 -11.17 -3.24 -6.08
CA ALA A 251 -10.93 -4.11 -4.94
C ALA A 251 -9.60 -3.77 -4.27
N GLU A 252 -9.49 -2.58 -3.66
CA GLU A 252 -8.20 -2.07 -3.15
C GLU A 252 -7.60 -2.93 -2.04
N GLN A 253 -8.43 -3.58 -1.21
CA GLN A 253 -7.94 -4.49 -0.17
C GLN A 253 -7.20 -5.67 -0.80
N ASN A 254 -7.81 -6.29 -1.82
CA ASN A 254 -7.17 -7.34 -2.58
C ASN A 254 -5.98 -6.84 -3.41
N LEU A 255 -6.04 -5.65 -4.03
CA LEU A 255 -4.90 -5.03 -4.72
C LEU A 255 -3.66 -4.99 -3.81
N VAL A 256 -3.81 -4.50 -2.58
CA VAL A 256 -2.69 -4.44 -1.63
C VAL A 256 -2.25 -5.84 -1.21
N GLY A 257 -3.19 -6.73 -0.89
CA GLY A 257 -2.85 -8.11 -0.49
C GLY A 257 -2.10 -8.89 -1.58
N VAL A 258 -2.55 -8.79 -2.84
CA VAL A 258 -1.89 -9.41 -4.00
C VAL A 258 -0.50 -8.80 -4.22
N ALA A 259 -0.33 -7.48 -4.10
CA ALA A 259 0.97 -6.83 -4.22
C ALA A 259 1.97 -7.32 -3.14
N ILE A 260 1.50 -7.48 -1.90
CA ILE A 260 2.30 -8.06 -0.81
C ILE A 260 2.70 -9.51 -1.14
N GLY A 261 1.75 -10.32 -1.61
CA GLY A 261 2.01 -11.69 -2.03
C GLY A 261 3.02 -11.79 -3.17
N ALA A 262 2.92 -10.91 -4.16
CA ALA A 262 3.83 -10.88 -5.30
C ALA A 262 5.25 -10.45 -4.92
N ALA A 263 5.40 -9.60 -3.91
CA ALA A 263 6.71 -9.13 -3.41
C ALA A 263 7.40 -10.14 -2.47
N CYS A 264 6.68 -11.16 -1.98
CA CYS A 264 7.25 -12.16 -1.07
C CYS A 264 8.49 -12.82 -1.65
N ARG A 265 9.48 -13.11 -0.80
CA ARG A 265 10.76 -13.74 -1.19
C ARG A 265 11.53 -12.98 -2.26
N ASP A 266 11.31 -11.66 -2.33
CA ASP A 266 11.90 -10.74 -3.29
C ASP A 266 11.61 -11.12 -4.76
N ARG A 267 10.56 -11.91 -5.04
CA ARG A 267 10.28 -12.38 -6.41
C ARG A 267 10.02 -11.23 -7.39
N THR A 268 9.30 -10.20 -6.95
CA THR A 268 8.97 -9.02 -7.76
C THR A 268 9.22 -7.71 -7.01
N ILE A 269 9.27 -6.60 -7.76
CA ILE A 269 9.22 -5.23 -7.25
C ILE A 269 7.85 -4.66 -7.64
N ALA A 270 6.91 -4.69 -6.70
CA ALA A 270 5.52 -4.36 -6.96
C ALA A 270 5.25 -2.84 -6.82
N PHE A 271 4.57 -2.27 -7.81
CA PHE A 271 3.99 -0.93 -7.77
C PHE A 271 2.46 -1.02 -7.82
N ALA A 272 1.80 -0.89 -6.67
CA ALA A 272 0.35 -0.88 -6.53
C ALA A 272 -0.17 0.56 -6.65
N SER A 273 -1.14 0.80 -7.55
CA SER A 273 -1.60 2.14 -7.91
C SER A 273 -3.12 2.27 -7.80
N THR A 274 -3.58 3.37 -7.21
CA THR A 274 -4.98 3.82 -7.28
C THR A 274 -5.03 5.33 -6.99
N PHE A 275 -6.20 5.92 -6.75
CA PHE A 275 -6.27 7.26 -6.18
C PHE A 275 -5.83 7.16 -4.72
N ALA A 276 -5.04 8.14 -4.25
CA ALA A 276 -4.50 8.12 -2.90
C ALA A 276 -5.59 7.99 -1.83
N THR A 277 -6.79 8.54 -2.07
CA THR A 277 -7.93 8.43 -1.16
C THR A 277 -8.43 6.99 -1.01
N PHE A 278 -8.35 6.17 -2.07
CA PHE A 278 -8.82 4.79 -2.02
C PHE A 278 -7.84 3.84 -1.31
N PHE A 279 -6.60 4.25 -1.05
CA PHE A 279 -5.75 3.49 -0.11
C PHE A 279 -6.27 3.50 1.32
N THR A 280 -7.18 4.42 1.69
CA THR A 280 -7.92 4.34 2.96
C THR A 280 -8.76 3.06 3.06
N ARG A 281 -9.27 2.55 1.92
CA ARG A 281 -9.99 1.27 1.83
C ARG A 281 -9.10 0.08 2.19
N ALA A 282 -7.79 0.19 1.97
CA ALA A 282 -6.81 -0.87 2.19
C ALA A 282 -5.84 -0.59 3.35
N PHE A 283 -6.18 0.32 4.26
CA PHE A 283 -5.25 0.75 5.32
C PHE A 283 -4.82 -0.42 6.21
N ASP A 284 -5.74 -1.34 6.55
CA ASP A 284 -5.40 -2.49 7.38
C ASP A 284 -4.45 -3.47 6.66
N GLN A 285 -4.59 -3.65 5.34
CA GLN A 285 -3.66 -4.44 4.55
C GLN A 285 -2.28 -3.77 4.46
N ILE A 286 -2.22 -2.44 4.31
CA ILE A 286 -0.95 -1.68 4.33
C ILE A 286 -0.26 -1.82 5.70
N ARG A 287 -1.03 -1.70 6.80
CA ARG A 287 -0.56 -1.89 8.18
C ARG A 287 0.00 -3.29 8.39
N MET A 288 -0.73 -4.32 7.96
CA MET A 288 -0.27 -5.71 8.04
C MET A 288 0.93 -5.98 7.11
N GLY A 289 1.04 -5.27 5.98
CA GLY A 289 2.22 -5.28 5.12
C GLY A 289 3.48 -4.80 5.84
N ALA A 290 3.38 -3.71 6.61
CA ALA A 290 4.49 -3.24 7.44
C ALA A 290 4.87 -4.24 8.55
N ILE A 291 3.88 -4.83 9.22
CA ILE A 291 4.11 -5.91 10.20
C ILE A 291 4.80 -7.12 9.55
N SER A 292 4.46 -7.40 8.30
CA SER A 292 5.07 -8.44 7.47
C SER A 292 6.44 -8.06 6.90
N GLN A 293 6.92 -6.84 7.14
CA GLN A 293 8.18 -6.31 6.61
C GLN A 293 8.25 -6.40 5.07
N THR A 294 7.13 -6.16 4.39
CA THR A 294 7.05 -6.22 2.93
C THR A 294 7.76 -5.03 2.26
N ASN A 295 8.17 -5.21 1.00
CA ASN A 295 8.81 -4.19 0.16
C ASN A 295 7.89 -3.82 -1.03
N VAL A 296 6.73 -3.23 -0.73
CA VAL A 296 5.75 -2.81 -1.75
C VAL A 296 5.76 -1.30 -1.91
N ASN A 297 5.68 -0.85 -3.16
CA ASN A 297 5.56 0.54 -3.54
C ASN A 297 4.09 0.87 -3.82
N PHE A 298 3.55 1.86 -3.13
CA PHE A 298 2.20 2.37 -3.28
C PHE A 298 2.24 3.72 -3.99
N VAL A 299 1.47 3.88 -5.07
CA VAL A 299 1.42 5.12 -5.83
C VAL A 299 0.00 5.65 -5.83
N GLY A 300 -0.23 6.70 -5.05
CA GLY A 300 -1.53 7.32 -4.89
C GLY A 300 -1.62 8.57 -5.74
N SER A 301 -2.51 8.57 -6.72
CA SER A 301 -2.81 9.75 -7.55
C SER A 301 -3.93 10.61 -6.97
N HIS A 302 -4.27 11.71 -7.64
CA HIS A 302 -5.45 12.53 -7.31
C HIS A 302 -5.43 13.04 -5.85
N CYS A 303 -4.26 13.46 -5.38
CA CYS A 303 -4.13 14.00 -4.04
C CYS A 303 -4.73 15.41 -3.93
N GLY A 304 -5.39 15.69 -2.80
CA GLY A 304 -5.84 17.02 -2.42
C GLY A 304 -7.03 17.59 -3.21
N VAL A 305 -7.41 18.84 -2.89
CA VAL A 305 -8.50 19.57 -3.54
C VAL A 305 -8.18 19.99 -4.95
N SER A 306 -6.89 20.03 -5.31
CA SER A 306 -6.42 20.39 -6.65
C SER A 306 -6.89 19.43 -7.77
N ILE A 307 -7.55 18.32 -7.45
CA ILE A 307 -8.20 17.48 -8.47
C ILE A 307 -9.37 18.20 -9.15
N GLY A 308 -10.06 19.09 -8.43
CA GLY A 308 -11.15 19.90 -8.95
C GLY A 308 -12.53 19.28 -8.82
N GLU A 309 -13.14 19.00 -9.98
CA GLU A 309 -14.58 18.88 -10.15
C GLU A 309 -15.21 17.62 -9.53
N ASP A 310 -14.45 16.53 -9.40
CA ASP A 310 -14.94 15.27 -8.83
C ASP A 310 -15.37 15.41 -7.36
N GLY A 311 -14.80 16.38 -6.65
CA GLY A 311 -15.18 16.68 -5.27
C GLY A 311 -14.57 15.73 -4.23
N PRO A 312 -15.01 15.83 -2.96
CA PRO A 312 -14.27 15.32 -1.81
C PRO A 312 -14.15 13.79 -1.76
N SER A 313 -15.02 13.03 -2.44
CA SER A 313 -14.92 11.57 -2.48
C SER A 313 -13.67 11.04 -3.20
N GLN A 314 -13.04 11.86 -4.04
CA GLN A 314 -11.83 11.50 -4.79
C GLN A 314 -10.58 12.21 -4.24
N MET A 315 -10.76 13.19 -3.35
CA MET A 315 -9.67 13.99 -2.79
C MET A 315 -8.98 13.22 -1.67
N ALA A 316 -7.69 12.91 -1.85
CA ALA A 316 -6.89 12.36 -0.77
C ALA A 316 -6.40 13.48 0.14
N LEU A 317 -6.91 13.56 1.37
CA LEU A 317 -6.59 14.62 2.33
C LEU A 317 -6.09 14.08 3.67
N GLU A 318 -6.04 12.76 3.83
CA GLU A 318 -5.56 12.02 4.99
C GLU A 318 -4.47 11.00 4.61
N ASP A 319 -4.04 10.96 3.34
CA ASP A 319 -3.10 9.98 2.83
C ASP A 319 -1.68 10.16 3.39
N LEU A 320 -1.23 11.40 3.59
CA LEU A 320 0.06 11.65 4.27
C LEU A 320 -0.01 11.17 5.72
N ALA A 321 -1.12 11.44 6.42
CA ALA A 321 -1.30 10.97 7.80
C ALA A 321 -1.30 9.44 7.87
N LEU A 322 -2.05 8.78 6.99
CA LEU A 322 -2.12 7.32 6.87
C LEU A 322 -0.73 6.73 6.67
N PHE A 323 -0.02 7.12 5.61
CA PHE A 323 1.28 6.51 5.29
C PHE A 323 2.38 6.93 6.26
N ARG A 324 2.34 8.13 6.87
CA ARG A 324 3.29 8.52 7.92
C ARG A 324 3.11 7.71 9.20
N SER A 325 1.88 7.29 9.52
CA SER A 325 1.61 6.45 10.69
C SER A 325 2.21 5.04 10.59
N ILE A 326 2.43 4.55 9.36
CA ILE A 326 3.01 3.22 9.12
C ILE A 326 4.49 3.19 9.56
N PRO A 327 4.89 2.34 10.52
CA PRO A 327 6.29 2.25 10.95
C PRO A 327 7.24 1.88 9.79
N GLY A 328 8.39 2.55 9.72
CA GLY A 328 9.39 2.28 8.68
C GLY A 328 9.01 2.73 7.26
N SER A 329 7.86 3.38 7.05
CA SER A 329 7.47 3.87 5.73
C SER A 329 8.34 5.01 5.23
N THR A 330 8.49 5.08 3.89
CA THR A 330 9.04 6.22 3.17
C THR A 330 7.94 6.89 2.37
N VAL A 331 7.75 8.20 2.56
CA VAL A 331 6.67 8.97 1.94
C VAL A 331 7.27 10.04 1.03
N PHE A 332 7.21 9.80 -0.28
CA PHE A 332 7.59 10.73 -1.33
C PHE A 332 6.40 11.61 -1.72
N TYR A 333 6.66 12.91 -1.90
CA TYR A 333 5.72 13.84 -2.49
C TYR A 333 6.43 14.70 -3.55
N PRO A 334 6.72 14.13 -4.75
CA PRO A 334 7.42 14.84 -5.80
C PRO A 334 6.61 16.02 -6.35
N ALA A 335 7.26 17.17 -6.53
CA ALA A 335 6.61 18.38 -7.04
C ALA A 335 6.49 18.44 -8.57
N ASP A 336 7.46 17.85 -9.29
CA ASP A 336 7.51 17.88 -10.75
C ASP A 336 7.82 16.50 -11.38
N ALA A 337 7.94 16.46 -12.70
CA ALA A 337 8.18 15.23 -13.44
C ALA A 337 9.57 14.61 -13.17
N VAL A 338 10.62 15.41 -13.03
CA VAL A 338 11.98 14.91 -12.71
C VAL A 338 11.99 14.27 -11.33
N ALA A 339 11.47 14.98 -10.33
CA ALA A 339 11.36 14.47 -8.96
C ALA A 339 10.51 13.18 -8.91
N THR A 340 9.47 13.08 -9.74
CA THR A 340 8.65 11.86 -9.79
C THR A 340 9.42 10.67 -10.34
N GLU A 341 10.15 10.82 -11.45
CA GLU A 341 10.98 9.72 -11.97
C GLU A 341 12.03 9.26 -10.94
N ARG A 342 12.63 10.20 -10.22
CA ARG A 342 13.60 9.89 -9.15
C ARG A 342 12.95 9.24 -7.93
N ALA A 343 11.74 9.64 -7.55
CA ALA A 343 10.99 9.00 -6.47
C ALA A 343 10.68 7.53 -6.79
N VAL A 344 10.33 7.22 -8.04
CA VAL A 344 10.08 5.83 -8.48
C VAL A 344 11.36 4.99 -8.42
N GLU A 345 12.48 5.53 -8.92
CA GLU A 345 13.79 4.87 -8.85
C GLU A 345 14.24 4.61 -7.40
N LEU A 346 14.08 5.60 -6.52
CA LEU A 346 14.42 5.47 -5.10
C LEU A 346 13.50 4.49 -4.38
N ALA A 347 12.19 4.56 -4.60
CA ALA A 347 11.22 3.67 -3.99
C ALA A 347 11.51 2.20 -4.32
N ALA A 348 11.81 1.90 -5.58
CA ALA A 348 12.17 0.54 -6.02
C ALA A 348 13.42 -0.04 -5.35
N ASN A 349 14.30 0.82 -4.80
CA ASN A 349 15.51 0.45 -4.06
C ASN A 349 15.37 0.58 -2.55
N THR A 350 14.23 1.07 -2.05
CA THR A 350 14.01 1.35 -0.63
C THR A 350 13.18 0.22 -0.02
N LYS A 351 13.67 -0.34 1.09
CA LYS A 351 12.94 -1.38 1.84
C LYS A 351 11.75 -0.80 2.59
N GLY A 352 10.78 -1.67 2.86
CA GLY A 352 9.57 -1.32 3.59
C GLY A 352 8.47 -0.74 2.70
N ILE A 353 7.51 -0.09 3.35
CA ILE A 353 6.36 0.52 2.68
C ILE A 353 6.79 1.86 2.07
N CYS A 354 6.85 1.95 0.74
CA CYS A 354 7.09 3.20 0.04
C CYS A 354 5.78 3.77 -0.49
N PHE A 355 5.50 5.05 -0.26
CA PHE A 355 4.34 5.75 -0.81
C PHE A 355 4.80 6.92 -1.67
N ILE A 356 4.28 7.03 -2.90
CA ILE A 356 4.51 8.15 -3.81
C ILE A 356 3.18 8.86 -4.04
N ARG A 357 3.06 10.08 -3.51
CA ARG A 357 1.89 10.95 -3.66
C ARG A 357 2.00 11.73 -4.98
N THR A 358 1.11 11.48 -5.93
CA THR A 358 1.08 12.17 -7.23
C THR A 358 -0.18 13.01 -7.40
N SER A 359 -0.07 14.07 -8.19
CA SER A 359 -1.09 15.12 -8.35
C SER A 359 -1.75 15.05 -9.73
N ARG A 360 -3.02 15.46 -9.80
CA ARG A 360 -3.80 15.49 -11.04
C ARG A 360 -3.38 16.62 -12.00
N PRO A 361 -3.24 17.89 -11.54
CA PRO A 361 -2.89 18.99 -12.42
C PRO A 361 -1.49 18.86 -13.00
N ASN A 362 -1.29 19.48 -14.17
CA ASN A 362 0.05 19.67 -14.69
C ASN A 362 0.79 20.72 -13.84
N THR A 363 2.05 20.45 -13.56
CA THR A 363 2.95 21.40 -12.92
C THR A 363 4.17 21.64 -13.81
N ALA A 364 4.83 22.78 -13.64
CA ALA A 364 6.01 23.11 -14.46
C ALA A 364 7.23 22.30 -13.99
N VAL A 365 8.04 21.79 -14.92
CA VAL A 365 9.32 21.17 -14.59
C VAL A 365 10.29 22.25 -14.11
N ILE A 366 10.80 22.09 -12.88
CA ILE A 366 11.68 23.06 -12.21
C ILE A 366 13.08 22.50 -11.95
N TYR A 367 13.23 21.18 -11.92
CA TYR A 367 14.52 20.54 -11.74
C TYR A 367 15.18 20.19 -13.06
N LYS A 368 16.52 20.24 -13.09
CA LYS A 368 17.30 19.72 -14.20
C LYS A 368 17.26 18.18 -14.17
N ASN A 369 17.38 17.56 -15.34
CA ASN A 369 17.32 16.10 -15.46
C ASN A 369 18.43 15.35 -14.67
N ASP A 370 19.57 16.00 -14.46
CA ASP A 370 20.72 15.50 -13.69
C ASP A 370 20.68 15.90 -12.20
N GLU A 371 19.61 16.55 -11.74
CA GLU A 371 19.45 16.95 -10.34
C GLU A 371 19.46 15.70 -9.43
N PRO A 372 20.33 15.65 -8.41
CA PRO A 372 20.42 14.50 -7.52
C PRO A 372 19.33 14.51 -6.46
N PHE A 373 18.63 13.39 -6.27
CA PHE A 373 17.63 13.21 -5.21
C PHE A 373 18.02 12.06 -4.29
N LYS A 374 17.62 12.16 -3.02
CA LYS A 374 17.81 11.12 -2.00
C LYS A 374 16.64 11.10 -1.04
N VAL A 375 16.36 9.94 -0.45
CA VAL A 375 15.40 9.82 0.64
C VAL A 375 15.83 10.70 1.82
N GLY A 376 14.89 11.48 2.38
CA GLY A 376 15.18 12.41 3.47
C GLY A 376 15.97 13.66 3.06
N GLY A 377 16.05 13.97 1.76
CA GLY A 377 16.74 15.16 1.26
C GLY A 377 15.78 16.19 0.68
N ALA A 378 15.71 17.38 1.29
CA ALA A 378 14.94 18.50 0.79
C ALA A 378 15.74 19.40 -0.17
N LYS A 379 15.04 20.22 -0.95
CA LYS A 379 15.61 21.13 -1.95
C LYS A 379 15.13 22.55 -1.73
N VAL A 380 16.06 23.50 -1.67
CA VAL A 380 15.72 24.93 -1.72
C VAL A 380 15.61 25.33 -3.20
N VAL A 381 14.40 25.69 -3.63
CA VAL A 381 14.08 25.98 -5.04
C VAL A 381 14.04 27.48 -5.34
N LYS A 382 13.98 28.33 -4.31
CA LYS A 382 14.13 29.78 -4.40
C LYS A 382 14.84 30.28 -3.15
N LEU A 383 15.87 31.11 -3.31
CA LEU A 383 16.62 31.70 -2.20
C LEU A 383 17.07 33.12 -2.53
N SER A 384 17.23 33.94 -1.50
CA SER A 384 17.93 35.23 -1.56
C SER A 384 18.76 35.45 -0.29
N ALA A 385 19.65 36.44 -0.32
CA ALA A 385 20.41 36.85 0.88
C ALA A 385 19.56 37.58 1.93
N LYS A 386 18.31 37.95 1.60
CA LYS A 386 17.42 38.77 2.43
C LYS A 386 16.13 38.04 2.81
N ASP A 387 16.14 36.70 2.75
CA ASP A 387 14.96 35.88 3.04
C ASP A 387 14.47 36.11 4.48
N GLN A 388 13.17 36.34 4.65
CA GLN A 388 12.55 36.68 5.94
C GLN A 388 11.62 35.58 6.46
N VAL A 389 11.21 34.65 5.59
CA VAL A 389 10.34 33.52 5.87
C VAL A 389 10.74 32.34 5.00
N LEU A 390 10.76 31.14 5.59
CA LEU A 390 10.87 29.87 4.90
C LEU A 390 9.47 29.33 4.56
N LEU A 391 9.14 29.26 3.28
CA LEU A 391 7.95 28.60 2.76
C LEU A 391 8.29 27.14 2.44
N ILE A 392 7.49 26.21 2.96
CA ILE A 392 7.63 24.78 2.69
C ILE A 392 6.33 24.26 2.09
N GLY A 393 6.39 23.74 0.86
CA GLY A 393 5.24 23.20 0.14
C GLY A 393 5.63 21.97 -0.69
N GLY A 394 4.67 21.12 -0.98
CA GLY A 394 4.85 19.92 -1.82
C GLY A 394 3.78 19.84 -2.91
N GLY A 395 4.11 19.17 -4.03
CA GLY A 395 3.19 19.07 -5.17
C GLY A 395 2.72 20.45 -5.64
N VAL A 396 1.41 20.62 -5.81
CA VAL A 396 0.78 21.87 -6.26
C VAL A 396 1.09 23.07 -5.36
N THR A 397 1.22 22.86 -4.05
CA THR A 397 1.44 23.96 -3.09
C THR A 397 2.86 24.53 -3.14
N LEU A 398 3.83 23.79 -3.70
CA LEU A 398 5.16 24.33 -3.98
C LEU A 398 5.08 25.47 -5.01
N TYR A 399 4.24 25.32 -6.04
CA TYR A 399 4.06 26.32 -7.08
C TYR A 399 3.30 27.54 -6.56
N GLU A 400 2.29 27.35 -5.72
CA GLU A 400 1.62 28.43 -5.01
C GLU A 400 2.60 29.22 -4.10
N ALA A 401 3.54 28.52 -3.46
CA ALA A 401 4.60 29.16 -2.66
C ALA A 401 5.62 29.92 -3.51
N LEU A 402 6.01 29.39 -4.67
CA LEU A 402 6.86 30.10 -5.64
C LEU A 402 6.18 31.38 -6.17
N GLU A 403 4.90 31.28 -6.52
CA GLU A 403 4.10 32.43 -6.97
C GLU A 403 3.96 33.49 -5.86
N ALA A 404 3.67 33.06 -4.62
CA ALA A 404 3.60 33.95 -3.47
C ALA A 404 4.94 34.67 -3.23
N ALA A 405 6.05 33.93 -3.26
CA ALA A 405 7.39 34.48 -3.07
C ALA A 405 7.76 35.51 -4.14
N GLU A 406 7.37 35.29 -5.40
CA GLU A 406 7.59 36.25 -6.49
C GLU A 406 6.80 37.54 -6.29
N LYS A 407 5.51 37.42 -5.94
CA LYS A 407 4.65 38.58 -5.66
C LYS A 407 5.13 39.39 -4.44
N LEU A 408 5.57 38.72 -3.39
CA LEU A 408 6.12 39.35 -2.19
C LEU A 408 7.46 40.05 -2.43
N ALA A 409 8.29 39.52 -3.32
CA ALA A 409 9.56 40.15 -3.68
C ALA A 409 9.35 41.53 -4.31
N ALA A 410 8.29 41.72 -5.11
CA ALA A 410 7.90 43.02 -5.64
C ALA A 410 7.47 44.03 -4.55
N GLU A 411 7.10 43.55 -3.37
CA GLU A 411 6.80 44.35 -2.17
C GLU A 411 7.99 44.47 -1.21
N GLY A 412 9.18 43.96 -1.59
CA GLY A 412 10.38 43.99 -0.74
C GLY A 412 10.46 42.89 0.32
N ILE A 413 9.54 41.92 0.31
CA ILE A 413 9.53 40.77 1.22
C ILE A 413 10.10 39.56 0.48
N ASN A 414 11.30 39.12 0.85
CA ASN A 414 11.92 37.95 0.23
C ASN A 414 11.58 36.68 1.02
N CYS A 415 11.19 35.62 0.32
CA CYS A 415 10.89 34.33 0.92
C CYS A 415 11.80 33.26 0.31
N ARG A 416 12.31 32.38 1.17
CA ARG A 416 12.93 31.13 0.75
C ARG A 416 11.85 30.10 0.49
N VAL A 417 11.98 29.29 -0.56
CA VAL A 417 11.02 28.22 -0.86
C VAL A 417 11.75 26.88 -0.85
N LEU A 418 11.22 25.93 -0.08
CA LEU A 418 11.79 24.59 0.10
C LEU A 418 10.76 23.52 -0.27
N ASP A 419 11.20 22.60 -1.13
CA ASP A 419 10.52 21.36 -1.48
C ASP A 419 11.06 20.23 -0.59
N PRO A 420 10.21 19.59 0.24
CA PRO A 420 10.64 18.48 1.09
C PRO A 420 11.14 17.26 0.32
N PHE A 421 10.64 17.02 -0.90
CA PHE A 421 10.74 15.77 -1.68
C PHE A 421 10.20 14.51 -0.97
N THR A 422 10.69 14.21 0.23
CA THR A 422 10.11 13.22 1.14
C THR A 422 9.52 13.88 2.39
N ILE A 423 8.27 13.54 2.70
CA ILE A 423 7.61 13.95 3.95
C ILE A 423 8.04 13.04 5.10
N LYS A 424 8.43 11.80 4.81
CA LYS A 424 9.00 10.86 5.77
C LYS A 424 10.08 10.00 5.09
N PRO A 425 11.30 9.93 5.65
CA PRO A 425 11.83 10.83 6.66
C PRO A 425 11.85 12.28 6.14
N ILE A 426 11.68 13.24 7.05
CA ILE A 426 11.77 14.67 6.72
C ILE A 426 13.20 15.17 6.97
N ASP A 427 13.71 16.07 6.11
CA ASP A 427 15.06 16.63 6.21
C ASP A 427 15.17 17.70 7.32
N ALA A 428 15.08 17.25 8.58
CA ALA A 428 15.02 18.12 9.75
C ALA A 428 16.21 19.09 9.81
N ALA A 429 17.43 18.60 9.56
CA ALA A 429 18.65 19.41 9.63
C ALA A 429 18.63 20.57 8.62
N ASN A 430 18.23 20.29 7.37
CA ASN A 430 18.15 21.28 6.32
C ASN A 430 17.02 22.30 6.59
N ILE A 431 15.86 21.84 7.08
CA ILE A 431 14.74 22.72 7.47
C ILE A 431 15.18 23.69 8.57
N ILE A 432 15.80 23.19 9.65
CA ILE A 432 16.27 24.02 10.77
C ILE A 432 17.29 25.04 10.29
N ALA A 433 18.27 24.63 9.47
CA ALA A 433 19.30 25.52 8.95
C ALA A 433 18.72 26.66 8.10
N ASN A 434 17.77 26.34 7.21
CA ASN A 434 17.10 27.35 6.38
C ASN A 434 16.16 28.25 7.19
N ALA A 435 15.45 27.69 8.18
CA ALA A 435 14.58 28.46 9.05
C ALA A 435 15.36 29.53 9.83
N LYS A 436 16.52 29.16 10.40
CA LYS A 436 17.42 30.10 11.10
C LYS A 436 17.90 31.22 10.18
N GLN A 437 18.23 30.90 8.93
CA GLN A 437 18.62 31.91 7.93
C GLN A 437 17.45 32.83 7.50
N CYS A 438 16.21 32.39 7.70
CA CYS A 438 15.00 33.16 7.45
C CYS A 438 14.44 33.80 8.73
N GLY A 439 15.27 34.06 9.74
CA GLY A 439 14.83 34.69 10.99
C GLY A 439 13.89 33.84 11.84
N GLY A 440 13.94 32.51 11.70
CA GLY A 440 13.15 31.57 12.51
C GLY A 440 11.70 31.41 12.07
N ARG A 441 11.26 32.01 10.96
CA ARG A 441 9.85 31.98 10.53
C ARG A 441 9.62 30.93 9.46
N ILE A 442 8.75 29.96 9.74
CA ILE A 442 8.35 28.91 8.79
C ILE A 442 6.85 29.01 8.51
N ILE A 443 6.47 28.94 7.24
CA ILE A 443 5.10 28.66 6.82
C ILE A 443 5.10 27.35 6.04
N THR A 444 4.34 26.38 6.52
CA THR A 444 4.05 25.16 5.76
C THR A 444 2.73 25.33 5.04
N VAL A 445 2.65 24.93 3.77
CA VAL A 445 1.41 24.91 2.99
C VAL A 445 1.23 23.52 2.38
N GLU A 446 0.05 22.93 2.55
CA GLU A 446 -0.21 21.58 2.04
C GLU A 446 -1.65 21.39 1.55
N ASP A 447 -1.80 20.65 0.45
CA ASP A 447 -3.09 20.19 -0.07
C ASP A 447 -3.47 18.86 0.60
N HIS A 448 -3.73 18.95 1.92
CA HIS A 448 -3.99 17.87 2.88
C HIS A 448 -4.68 18.47 4.13
N TYR A 449 -5.33 17.65 4.96
CA TYR A 449 -5.85 18.06 6.27
C TYR A 449 -4.73 18.49 7.24
N PRO A 450 -5.01 19.31 8.26
CA PRO A 450 -3.97 19.84 9.16
C PRO A 450 -3.31 18.79 10.06
N GLU A 451 -3.94 17.65 10.31
CA GLU A 451 -3.45 16.55 11.16
C GLU A 451 -2.61 15.56 10.35
N GLY A 452 -1.47 15.15 10.90
CA GLY A 452 -0.64 14.09 10.33
C GLY A 452 0.02 14.41 8.99
N GLY A 453 -0.11 15.64 8.47
CA GLY A 453 0.46 16.08 7.19
C GLY A 453 1.91 16.60 7.27
N LEU A 454 2.30 17.36 6.24
CA LEU A 454 3.57 18.08 6.12
C LEU A 454 3.80 19.04 7.30
N GLY A 455 2.79 19.83 7.66
CA GLY A 455 2.88 20.83 8.72
C GLY A 455 3.25 20.21 10.06
N GLU A 456 2.62 19.10 10.44
CA GLU A 456 2.97 18.40 11.68
C GLU A 456 4.32 17.67 11.61
N ALA A 457 4.71 17.18 10.43
CA ALA A 457 6.05 16.64 10.23
C ALA A 457 7.13 17.70 10.45
N VAL A 458 6.94 18.91 9.93
CA VAL A 458 7.85 20.05 10.13
C VAL A 458 7.84 20.52 11.58
N ILE A 459 6.67 20.68 12.21
CA ILE A 459 6.58 21.06 13.63
C ILE A 459 7.35 20.07 14.49
N SER A 460 7.14 18.77 14.28
CA SER A 460 7.85 17.72 15.03
C SER A 460 9.36 17.79 14.80
N ALA A 461 9.80 18.10 13.57
CA ALA A 461 11.22 18.22 13.23
C ALA A 461 11.91 19.41 13.91
N VAL A 462 11.20 20.51 14.18
CA VAL A 462 11.76 21.74 14.76
C VAL A 462 11.38 21.95 16.23
N ALA A 463 10.62 21.05 16.85
CA ALA A 463 10.05 21.22 18.19
C ALA A 463 11.10 21.48 19.30
N GLY A 464 12.35 21.04 19.10
CA GLY A 464 13.46 21.28 20.03
C GLY A 464 14.20 22.60 19.83
N GLU A 465 13.90 23.35 18.77
CA GLU A 465 14.60 24.58 18.42
C GLU A 465 13.92 25.81 19.06
N ARG A 466 14.73 26.64 19.72
CA ARG A 466 14.28 27.96 20.20
C ARG A 466 14.18 28.92 19.02
N ASP A 467 13.30 29.90 19.14
CA ASP A 467 13.14 30.99 18.17
C ASP A 467 12.74 30.54 16.76
N ILE A 468 12.23 29.32 16.60
CA ILE A 468 11.55 28.87 15.38
C ILE A 468 10.04 28.88 15.60
N MET A 469 9.34 29.67 14.78
CA MET A 469 7.88 29.72 14.72
C MET A 469 7.39 29.04 13.44
N VAL A 470 6.42 28.15 13.57
CA VAL A 470 5.78 27.48 12.43
C VAL A 470 4.31 27.89 12.35
N LYS A 471 3.88 28.34 11.17
CA LYS A 471 2.46 28.53 10.83
C LYS A 471 2.04 27.54 9.76
N LYS A 472 0.96 26.79 10.02
CA LYS A 472 0.38 25.82 9.08
C LYS A 472 -0.73 26.45 8.23
N LEU A 473 -0.68 26.23 6.93
CA LEU A 473 -1.80 26.38 5.99
C LEU A 473 -2.13 24.99 5.43
N ALA A 474 -3.36 24.55 5.64
CA ALA A 474 -3.86 23.22 5.26
C ALA A 474 -5.36 23.32 5.01
N VAL A 475 -5.94 22.30 4.38
CA VAL A 475 -7.38 22.23 4.10
C VAL A 475 -8.13 22.01 5.42
N PRO A 476 -8.98 22.95 5.91
CA PRO A 476 -9.48 22.88 7.29
C PRO A 476 -10.75 22.03 7.46
N THR A 477 -11.48 21.74 6.38
CA THR A 477 -12.79 21.09 6.41
C THR A 477 -12.99 20.23 5.18
N VAL A 478 -13.99 19.34 5.20
CA VAL A 478 -14.42 18.57 4.01
C VAL A 478 -14.66 19.52 2.82
N PRO A 479 -14.00 19.29 1.67
CA PRO A 479 -14.13 20.18 0.53
C PRO A 479 -15.44 20.06 -0.27
N ARG A 480 -15.45 20.69 -1.44
CA ARG A 480 -16.52 20.58 -2.44
C ARG A 480 -15.95 20.54 -3.87
N SER A 481 -16.78 20.17 -4.84
CA SER A 481 -16.45 20.27 -6.26
C SER A 481 -16.24 21.71 -6.72
N GLY A 482 -15.27 21.93 -7.60
CA GLY A 482 -15.06 23.22 -8.27
C GLY A 482 -13.74 23.26 -9.03
N PRO A 483 -13.45 24.35 -9.76
CA PRO A 483 -12.18 24.48 -10.48
C PRO A 483 -10.99 24.44 -9.51
N PRO A 484 -9.89 23.72 -9.82
CA PRO A 484 -8.76 23.53 -8.89
C PRO A 484 -8.24 24.82 -8.22
N LYS A 485 -8.00 25.89 -8.99
CA LYS A 485 -7.51 27.16 -8.44
C LYS A 485 -8.49 27.82 -7.46
N VAL A 486 -9.79 27.71 -7.74
CA VAL A 486 -10.85 28.23 -6.85
C VAL A 486 -10.85 27.46 -5.54
N LEU A 487 -10.66 26.14 -5.59
CA LEU A 487 -10.60 25.31 -4.39
C LEU A 487 -9.36 25.61 -3.55
N LEU A 488 -8.18 25.76 -4.16
CA LEU A 488 -6.96 26.14 -3.45
C LEU A 488 -7.14 27.47 -2.69
N GLU A 489 -7.77 28.47 -3.30
CA GLU A 489 -8.07 29.74 -2.64
C GLU A 489 -9.15 29.61 -1.55
N MET A 490 -10.25 28.90 -1.86
CA MET A 490 -11.36 28.66 -0.94
C MET A 490 -10.92 27.96 0.35
N PHE A 491 -10.00 26.99 0.24
CA PHE A 491 -9.50 26.22 1.38
C PHE A 491 -8.20 26.77 1.98
N GLY A 492 -7.79 27.98 1.61
CA GLY A 492 -6.76 28.70 2.35
C GLY A 492 -5.31 28.34 2.01
N ILE A 493 -5.07 27.70 0.87
CA ILE A 493 -3.75 27.15 0.49
C ILE A 493 -3.23 27.69 -0.86
N SER A 494 -3.86 28.72 -1.41
CA SER A 494 -3.37 29.42 -2.61
C SER A 494 -2.25 30.42 -2.30
N ALA A 495 -1.58 30.92 -3.34
CA ALA A 495 -0.60 31.99 -3.26
C ALA A 495 -1.14 33.22 -2.53
N LYS A 496 -2.41 33.58 -2.71
CA LYS A 496 -3.07 34.70 -1.99
C LYS A 496 -3.07 34.47 -0.48
N ASN A 497 -3.37 33.26 -0.04
CA ASN A 497 -3.41 32.91 1.37
C ASN A 497 -2.00 32.82 1.96
N ILE A 498 -1.04 32.31 1.21
CA ILE A 498 0.38 32.28 1.60
C ILE A 498 0.91 33.71 1.80
N ILE A 499 0.63 34.64 0.87
CA ILE A 499 1.00 36.06 0.99
C ILE A 499 0.44 36.67 2.27
N ALA A 500 -0.85 36.44 2.56
CA ALA A 500 -1.47 36.93 3.78
C ALA A 500 -0.79 36.35 5.04
N ALA A 501 -0.47 35.06 5.03
CA ALA A 501 0.21 34.40 6.15
C ALA A 501 1.65 34.92 6.35
N VAL A 502 2.39 35.21 5.28
CA VAL A 502 3.72 35.83 5.33
C VAL A 502 3.65 37.22 5.97
N LYS A 503 2.72 38.06 5.51
CA LYS A 503 2.54 39.40 6.07
C LYS A 503 2.16 39.37 7.56
N GLU A 504 1.40 38.36 7.98
CA GLU A 504 1.08 38.19 9.41
C GLU A 504 2.29 37.74 10.23
N ILE A 505 3.06 36.75 9.78
CA ILE A 505 4.15 36.16 10.58
C ILE A 505 5.36 37.10 10.73
N ILE A 506 5.59 38.01 9.78
CA ILE A 506 6.67 39.00 9.87
C ILE A 506 6.35 40.10 10.90
N ASN A 507 5.06 40.38 11.14
CA ASN A 507 4.62 41.40 12.10
C ASN A 507 4.51 40.88 13.55
N LYS A 508 4.83 39.60 13.79
CA LYS A 508 4.96 38.98 15.12
C LYS A 508 6.43 38.92 15.51
#